data_AF-A0A6P2BHU8-F1
#
_entry.id   AF-A0A6P2BHU8-F1
#
_cell.length_a   1.000
_cell.length_b   1.000
_cell.length_c   1.000
_cell.angle_alpha   90.00
_cell.angle_beta   90.00
_cell.angle_gamma   90.00
#
_symmetry.space_group_name_H-M   'P 1'
#
loop_
_entity.id
_entity.type
_entity.pdbx_description
1 polymer ?
#
loop_
_entity_poly.entity_id
_entity_poly.type
_entity_poly.pdbx_seq_one_letter_code
_entity_poly.pdbx_strand_id
1 'polypeptide(L)'
;MAQEWTWWGSYRVPIDEARYWRIGALDLFVARRDDGWLVQSFEHARDEVEDPPLEIASEIAWMPGNTQSDVVHYKAPGFDDSLTLVPRLADRAVVSRPRMPFNIAPDASVTLYVGTPLWVELKAGVDAVTLCELPLMRPSQTWFGSSTVEGALCYAARTYCRTNAQDVPLRPWRAISPLRLENRAKDGWMLDRVVLPVPQLPLFVSTDGRLWTSSLSTRRDHEGKVGDIRVGDAPPVEPGPWTEQGKPRRSGSSSILGRFYGNLF
;
A
#
# COMPACT_ATOMS: atom_id res chain seq x y z
N MET A 1 13.15 10.22 -19.86
CA MET A 1 11.73 10.02 -20.17
C MET A 1 11.13 9.32 -18.95
N ALA A 2 10.41 10.04 -18.10
CA ALA A 2 9.73 9.40 -16.96
C ALA A 2 8.66 8.50 -17.55
N GLN A 3 8.76 7.19 -17.31
CA GLN A 3 7.71 6.26 -17.72
C GLN A 3 6.46 6.63 -16.92
N GLU A 4 5.38 7.00 -17.59
CA GLU A 4 4.09 7.23 -16.94
C GLU A 4 3.48 5.88 -16.61
N TRP A 5 3.51 5.48 -15.34
CA TRP A 5 2.93 4.21 -14.86
C TRP A 5 1.42 4.34 -14.63
N THR A 6 0.69 4.93 -15.58
CA THR A 6 -0.71 5.35 -15.42
C THR A 6 -1.68 4.23 -15.79
N TRP A 7 -1.63 3.12 -15.05
CA TRP A 7 -2.61 2.02 -15.17
C TRP A 7 -3.77 2.13 -14.16
N TRP A 8 -3.69 3.10 -13.26
CA TRP A 8 -4.82 3.52 -12.45
C TRP A 8 -5.76 4.39 -13.28
N GLY A 9 -7.06 4.32 -13.00
CA GLY A 9 -8.06 5.14 -13.70
C GLY A 9 -9.13 4.32 -14.39
N SER A 10 -9.80 4.95 -15.35
CA SER A 10 -10.99 4.41 -16.00
C SER A 10 -10.67 3.75 -17.34
N TYR A 11 -11.33 2.62 -17.55
CA TYR A 11 -11.23 1.76 -18.71
C TYR A 11 -12.63 1.52 -19.25
N ARG A 12 -12.72 1.46 -20.58
CA ARG A 12 -13.93 1.04 -21.27
C ARG A 12 -13.83 -0.45 -21.60
N VAL A 13 -14.83 -1.23 -21.19
CA VAL A 13 -14.94 -2.66 -21.44
C VAL A 13 -16.33 -2.95 -22.01
N PRO A 14 -16.47 -3.01 -23.34
CA PRO A 14 -17.74 -3.32 -24.01
C PRO A 14 -18.31 -4.67 -23.59
N ILE A 15 -19.62 -4.84 -23.78
CA ILE A 15 -20.30 -6.11 -23.53
C ILE A 15 -19.60 -7.23 -24.30
N ASP A 16 -19.39 -8.35 -23.62
CA ASP A 16 -18.70 -9.54 -24.08
C ASP A 16 -17.20 -9.43 -24.33
N GLU A 17 -16.60 -8.29 -24.01
CA GLU A 17 -15.15 -8.14 -23.95
C GLU A 17 -14.59 -8.40 -22.55
N ALA A 18 -13.30 -8.69 -22.51
CA ALA A 18 -12.53 -8.86 -21.30
C ALA A 18 -11.20 -8.10 -21.37
N ARG A 19 -10.72 -7.69 -20.19
CA ARG A 19 -9.45 -7.02 -19.98
C ARG A 19 -8.63 -7.77 -18.94
N TYR A 20 -7.32 -7.72 -19.13
CA TYR A 20 -6.36 -8.39 -18.26
C TYR A 20 -5.28 -7.41 -17.80
N TRP A 21 -4.99 -7.44 -16.50
CA TRP A 21 -3.87 -6.72 -15.90
C TRP A 21 -2.96 -7.69 -15.16
N ARG A 22 -1.64 -7.56 -15.37
CA ARG A 22 -0.62 -8.17 -14.52
C ARG A 22 0.07 -7.09 -13.72
N ILE A 23 -0.23 -7.06 -12.43
CA ILE A 23 0.27 -6.02 -11.53
C ILE A 23 1.04 -6.67 -10.40
N GLY A 24 2.36 -6.71 -10.53
CA GLY A 24 3.21 -7.35 -9.54
C GLY A 24 2.91 -8.85 -9.44
N ALA A 25 2.26 -9.27 -8.35
CA ALA A 25 1.91 -10.67 -8.11
C ALA A 25 0.44 -11.01 -8.46
N LEU A 26 -0.35 -10.01 -8.86
CA LEU A 26 -1.76 -10.15 -9.18
C LEU A 26 -1.96 -10.25 -10.69
N ASP A 27 -2.58 -11.32 -11.14
CA ASP A 27 -3.29 -11.36 -12.42
C ASP A 27 -4.75 -11.03 -12.15
N LEU A 28 -5.27 -10.01 -12.82
CA LEU A 28 -6.65 -9.56 -12.71
C LEU A 28 -7.33 -9.66 -14.08
N PHE A 29 -8.45 -10.35 -14.13
CA PHE A 29 -9.29 -10.50 -15.30
C PHE A 29 -10.66 -9.92 -15.01
N VAL A 30 -11.12 -9.01 -15.87
CA VAL A 30 -12.43 -8.39 -15.75
C VAL A 30 -13.15 -8.46 -17.09
N ALA A 31 -14.34 -9.04 -17.11
CA ALA A 31 -15.17 -9.14 -18.30
C ALA A 31 -16.53 -8.48 -18.08
N ARG A 32 -17.03 -7.78 -19.10
CA ARG A 32 -18.38 -7.23 -19.10
C ARG A 32 -19.34 -8.25 -19.73
N ARG A 33 -20.46 -8.52 -19.05
CA ARG A 33 -21.60 -9.27 -19.58
C ARG A 33 -22.78 -8.35 -19.83
N ASP A 34 -23.91 -8.86 -20.29
CA ASP A 34 -25.13 -8.05 -20.41
C ASP A 34 -25.69 -7.68 -19.02
N ASP A 35 -25.69 -8.64 -18.10
CA ASP A 35 -26.30 -8.53 -16.77
C ASP A 35 -25.35 -8.13 -15.63
N GLY A 36 -24.04 -7.97 -15.93
CA GLY A 36 -23.08 -7.64 -14.88
C GLY A 36 -21.61 -7.64 -15.30
N TRP A 37 -20.76 -7.80 -14.28
CA TRP A 37 -19.31 -7.89 -14.41
C TRP A 37 -18.81 -9.21 -13.82
N LEU A 38 -17.90 -9.86 -14.53
CA LEU A 38 -17.16 -11.01 -14.05
C LEU A 38 -15.77 -10.56 -13.64
N VAL A 39 -15.39 -10.87 -12.41
CA VAL A 39 -14.04 -10.61 -11.90
C VAL A 39 -13.41 -11.94 -11.49
N GLN A 40 -12.20 -12.17 -11.98
CA GLN A 40 -11.37 -13.30 -11.58
C GLN A 40 -9.97 -12.80 -11.29
N SER A 41 -9.34 -13.33 -10.26
CA SER A 41 -7.99 -12.95 -9.89
C SER A 41 -7.14 -14.15 -9.50
N PHE A 42 -5.86 -14.11 -9.85
CA PHE A 42 -4.88 -15.09 -9.43
C PHE A 42 -3.72 -14.40 -8.74
N GLU A 43 -3.26 -14.99 -7.65
CA GLU A 43 -2.06 -14.54 -6.96
C GLU A 43 -0.93 -15.54 -7.21
N HIS A 44 0.20 -15.06 -7.71
CA HIS A 44 1.38 -15.89 -7.90
C HIS A 44 2.07 -16.16 -6.55
N ALA A 45 2.19 -17.44 -6.17
CA ALA A 45 2.84 -17.88 -4.94
C ALA A 45 4.37 -17.76 -5.01
N ARG A 46 4.88 -16.55 -4.71
CA ARG A 46 6.25 -16.18 -4.26
C ARG A 46 7.51 -16.49 -5.11
N ASP A 47 8.39 -15.49 -5.01
CA ASP A 47 9.87 -15.44 -5.07
C ASP A 47 10.61 -15.24 -6.42
N GLU A 48 11.64 -14.38 -6.35
CA GLU A 48 12.80 -14.19 -7.25
C GLU A 48 12.88 -13.07 -8.30
N VAL A 49 11.89 -12.21 -8.47
CA VAL A 49 12.17 -10.94 -9.16
C VAL A 49 12.05 -9.81 -8.17
N GLU A 50 13.18 -9.16 -7.88
CA GLU A 50 13.19 -7.89 -7.15
C GLU A 50 12.26 -6.86 -7.84
N ASP A 51 11.91 -7.04 -9.12
CA ASP A 51 10.91 -6.27 -9.85
C ASP A 51 9.96 -7.19 -10.65
N PRO A 52 8.81 -7.62 -10.09
CA PRO A 52 7.82 -8.34 -10.89
C PRO A 52 7.31 -7.46 -12.06
N PRO A 53 6.93 -8.06 -13.19
CA PRO A 53 6.52 -7.32 -14.37
C PRO A 53 5.23 -6.53 -14.13
N LEU A 54 5.10 -5.40 -14.83
CA LEU A 54 3.84 -4.72 -15.04
C LEU A 54 3.40 -4.98 -16.49
N GLU A 55 2.28 -5.65 -16.67
CA GLU A 55 1.57 -5.75 -17.96
C GLU A 55 0.24 -5.04 -17.81
N ILE A 56 0.06 -3.94 -18.55
CA ILE A 56 -1.12 -3.07 -18.43
C ILE A 56 -2.14 -3.45 -19.51
N ALA A 57 -3.33 -3.86 -19.07
CA ALA A 57 -4.58 -3.85 -19.83
C ALA A 57 -4.50 -4.43 -21.25
N SER A 58 -4.05 -5.67 -21.39
CA SER A 58 -4.14 -6.39 -22.66
C SER A 58 -5.61 -6.80 -22.89
N GLU A 59 -6.13 -6.56 -24.10
CA GLU A 59 -7.42 -7.14 -24.51
C GLU A 59 -7.25 -8.66 -24.60
N ILE A 60 -8.21 -9.40 -24.04
CA ILE A 60 -8.18 -10.86 -24.05
C ILE A 60 -9.49 -11.40 -24.63
N ALA A 61 -9.37 -12.42 -25.47
CA ALA A 61 -10.51 -13.03 -26.14
C ALA A 61 -11.42 -13.84 -25.19
N TRP A 62 -10.87 -14.38 -24.10
CA TRP A 62 -11.61 -15.19 -23.14
C TRP A 62 -10.98 -15.16 -21.75
N MET A 63 -11.84 -15.25 -20.72
CA MET A 63 -11.45 -15.37 -19.31
C MET A 63 -10.86 -16.75 -19.05
N PRO A 64 -9.76 -16.89 -18.29
CA PRO A 64 -9.16 -18.18 -17.98
C PRO A 64 -10.15 -19.17 -17.34
N GLY A 65 -10.33 -20.33 -17.97
CA GLY A 65 -11.02 -21.46 -17.37
C GLY A 65 -10.09 -22.21 -16.42
N ASN A 66 -10.04 -21.83 -15.15
CA ASN A 66 -9.30 -22.59 -14.12
C ASN A 66 -10.22 -22.86 -12.92
N THR A 67 -10.11 -24.06 -12.35
CA THR A 67 -10.88 -24.59 -11.23
C THR A 67 -10.39 -24.12 -9.85
N GLN A 68 -9.24 -23.42 -9.76
CA GLN A 68 -8.66 -22.97 -8.50
C GLN A 68 -8.95 -21.51 -8.11
N SER A 69 -9.58 -20.71 -8.96
CA SER A 69 -9.97 -19.34 -8.63
C SER A 69 -11.48 -19.16 -8.71
N ASP A 70 -12.04 -18.53 -7.67
CA ASP A 70 -13.45 -18.17 -7.65
C ASP A 70 -13.68 -17.01 -8.63
N VAL A 71 -14.41 -17.27 -9.70
CA VAL A 71 -14.98 -16.20 -10.54
C VAL A 71 -16.16 -15.61 -9.79
N VAL A 72 -16.12 -14.31 -9.51
CA VAL A 72 -17.22 -13.61 -8.85
C VAL A 72 -18.02 -12.85 -9.89
N HIS A 73 -19.34 -13.06 -9.89
CA HIS A 73 -20.27 -12.36 -10.76
C HIS A 73 -21.00 -11.27 -9.97
N TYR A 74 -20.77 -10.02 -10.34
CA TYR A 74 -21.48 -8.85 -9.82
C TYR A 74 -22.63 -8.50 -10.76
N LYS A 75 -23.87 -8.79 -10.33
CA LYS A 75 -25.09 -8.45 -11.07
C LYS A 75 -25.68 -7.15 -10.55
N ALA A 76 -25.91 -6.19 -11.43
CA ALA A 76 -26.76 -5.04 -11.13
C ALA A 76 -27.36 -4.48 -12.43
N PRO A 77 -28.62 -4.03 -12.40
CA PRO A 77 -29.19 -3.28 -13.51
C PRO A 77 -28.46 -1.93 -13.64
N GLY A 78 -28.20 -1.49 -14.88
CA GLY A 78 -27.69 -0.15 -15.15
C GLY A 78 -26.16 0.01 -15.10
N PHE A 79 -25.39 -1.08 -15.00
CA PHE A 79 -23.96 -0.98 -15.31
C PHE A 79 -23.76 -0.62 -16.79
N ASP A 80 -22.90 0.36 -17.05
CA ASP A 80 -22.42 0.68 -18.39
C ASP A 80 -21.13 -0.12 -18.70
N ASP A 81 -20.34 0.34 -19.66
CA ASP A 81 -19.05 -0.25 -20.03
C ASP A 81 -17.86 0.38 -19.27
N SER A 82 -18.11 1.18 -18.23
CA SER A 82 -17.07 1.83 -17.44
C SER A 82 -16.58 0.96 -16.28
N LEU A 83 -15.26 0.82 -16.21
CA LEU A 83 -14.54 0.17 -15.11
C LEU A 83 -13.44 1.10 -14.62
N THR A 84 -13.38 1.39 -13.33
CA THR A 84 -12.33 2.21 -12.72
C THR A 84 -11.51 1.39 -11.73
N LEU A 85 -10.19 1.42 -11.89
CA LEU A 85 -9.21 0.86 -10.98
C LEU A 85 -8.70 1.98 -10.06
N VAL A 86 -8.99 1.89 -8.77
CA VAL A 86 -8.59 2.89 -7.77
C VAL A 86 -7.55 2.30 -6.81
N PRO A 87 -6.39 2.96 -6.60
CA PRO A 87 -5.41 2.48 -5.63
C PRO A 87 -5.90 2.75 -4.21
N ARG A 88 -5.70 1.76 -3.33
CA ARG A 88 -6.00 1.86 -1.90
C ARG A 88 -4.84 1.35 -1.07
N LEU A 89 -4.60 2.00 0.06
CA LEU A 89 -3.62 1.54 1.07
C LEU A 89 -4.09 0.26 1.77
N ALA A 90 -3.25 -0.40 2.56
CA ALA A 90 -3.67 -1.56 3.35
C ALA A 90 -4.78 -1.24 4.37
N ASP A 91 -5.61 -2.24 4.68
CA ASP A 91 -6.65 -2.17 5.71
C ASP A 91 -6.15 -2.38 7.15
N ARG A 92 -4.85 -2.68 7.31
CA ARG A 92 -4.16 -2.88 8.60
C ARG A 92 -2.84 -2.15 8.66
N ALA A 93 -2.36 -1.91 9.88
CA ALA A 93 -1.03 -1.38 10.12
C ALA A 93 0.05 -2.32 9.54
N VAL A 94 1.17 -1.74 9.12
CA VAL A 94 2.27 -2.47 8.47
C VAL A 94 3.53 -2.36 9.31
N VAL A 95 4.11 -3.50 9.66
CA VAL A 95 5.42 -3.62 10.32
C VAL A 95 6.49 -3.73 9.25
N SER A 96 7.51 -2.89 9.31
CA SER A 96 8.68 -2.93 8.43
C SER A 96 9.97 -2.99 9.24
N ARG A 97 11.05 -3.45 8.61
CA ARG A 97 12.37 -3.59 9.23
C ARG A 97 13.43 -2.97 8.33
N PRO A 98 14.50 -2.37 8.87
CA PRO A 98 15.68 -2.05 8.07
C PRO A 98 16.40 -3.34 7.64
N ARG A 99 17.23 -3.25 6.60
CA ARG A 99 18.03 -4.40 6.11
C ARG A 99 18.96 -4.92 7.20
N MET A 100 19.56 -4.01 7.95
CA MET A 100 20.33 -4.30 9.15
C MET A 100 19.81 -3.37 10.24
N PRO A 101 19.61 -3.87 11.48
CA PRO A 101 19.34 -3.00 12.61
C PRO A 101 20.43 -1.94 12.75
N PHE A 102 20.06 -0.73 13.14
CA PHE A 102 21.01 0.37 13.30
C PHE A 102 20.62 1.25 14.48
N ASN A 103 21.59 2.02 14.98
CA ASN A 103 21.39 2.87 16.14
C ASN A 103 21.30 4.34 15.72
N ILE A 104 20.27 5.05 16.17
CA ILE A 104 20.15 6.50 16.02
C ILE A 104 20.86 7.14 17.21
N ALA A 105 21.98 7.82 16.95
CA ALA A 105 22.78 8.48 17.98
C ALA A 105 21.96 9.53 18.77
N PRO A 106 22.41 9.92 19.99
CA PRO A 106 21.87 11.06 20.71
C PRO A 106 21.80 12.31 19.83
N ASP A 107 20.68 13.03 19.91
CA ASP A 107 20.39 14.26 19.14
C ASP A 107 20.42 14.10 17.61
N ALA A 108 20.39 12.88 17.09
CA ALA A 108 20.29 12.60 15.66
C ALA A 108 18.85 12.30 15.21
N SER A 109 18.63 12.42 13.89
CA SER A 109 17.39 12.00 13.25
C SER A 109 17.67 11.24 11.96
N VAL A 110 16.75 10.36 11.58
CA VAL A 110 16.79 9.60 10.33
C VAL A 110 15.40 9.58 9.71
N THR A 111 15.32 9.58 8.38
CA THR A 111 14.06 9.33 7.66
C THR A 111 14.12 7.95 7.04
N LEU A 112 13.11 7.14 7.32
CA LEU A 112 12.91 5.83 6.71
C LEU A 112 11.86 5.92 5.61
N TYR A 113 12.16 5.36 4.45
CA TYR A 113 11.22 5.22 3.35
C TYR A 113 10.76 3.77 3.32
N VAL A 114 9.46 3.57 3.52
CA VAL A 114 8.85 2.25 3.64
C VAL A 114 7.89 2.04 2.47
N GLY A 115 8.23 1.08 1.60
CA GLY A 115 7.31 0.62 0.56
C GLY A 115 6.28 -0.36 1.14
N THR A 116 4.99 -0.08 0.97
CA THR A 116 3.90 -0.99 1.36
C THR A 116 3.06 -1.36 0.13
N PRO A 117 2.63 -2.63 -0.02
CA PRO A 117 1.79 -3.03 -1.15
C PRO A 117 0.46 -2.28 -1.13
N LEU A 118 -0.10 -2.04 -2.32
CA LEU A 118 -1.42 -1.44 -2.49
C LEU A 118 -2.48 -2.52 -2.75
N TRP A 119 -3.72 -2.07 -2.63
CA TRP A 119 -4.94 -2.75 -3.03
C TRP A 119 -5.49 -2.03 -4.26
N VAL A 120 -6.18 -2.78 -5.10
CA VAL A 120 -7.02 -2.23 -6.17
C VAL A 120 -8.48 -2.35 -5.76
N GLU A 121 -9.17 -1.21 -5.72
CA GLU A 121 -10.62 -1.13 -5.61
C GLU A 121 -11.18 -1.03 -7.03
N LEU A 122 -11.99 -2.02 -7.42
CA LEU A 122 -12.68 -2.03 -8.71
C LEU A 122 -14.04 -1.38 -8.56
N LYS A 123 -14.30 -0.38 -9.38
CA LYS A 123 -15.59 0.31 -9.47
C LYS A 123 -16.15 0.17 -10.87
N ALA A 124 -17.46 0.06 -10.99
CA ALA A 124 -18.12 -0.01 -12.29
C ALA A 124 -19.42 0.79 -12.32
N GLY A 125 -19.81 1.20 -13.53
CA GLY A 125 -21.01 1.98 -13.77
C GLY A 125 -20.83 3.48 -13.53
N VAL A 126 -21.81 4.25 -14.02
CA VAL A 126 -21.91 5.71 -13.83
C VAL A 126 -21.82 6.13 -12.36
N ASP A 127 -22.41 5.34 -11.45
CA ASP A 127 -22.40 5.60 -10.01
C ASP A 127 -21.11 5.13 -9.30
N ALA A 128 -20.13 4.61 -10.05
CA ALA A 128 -18.87 4.08 -9.54
C ALA A 128 -19.05 3.09 -8.38
N VAL A 129 -19.99 2.14 -8.54
CA VAL A 129 -20.30 1.12 -7.55
C VAL A 129 -19.08 0.24 -7.34
N THR A 130 -18.68 0.04 -6.08
CA THR A 130 -17.56 -0.83 -5.75
C THR A 130 -17.94 -2.29 -5.94
N LEU A 131 -17.25 -2.97 -6.85
CA LEU A 131 -17.38 -4.40 -7.07
C LEU A 131 -16.63 -5.16 -5.99
N CYS A 132 -15.32 -4.93 -5.89
CA CYS A 132 -14.47 -5.57 -4.90
C CYS A 132 -13.19 -4.79 -4.66
N GLU A 133 -12.45 -5.23 -3.64
CA GLU A 133 -11.13 -4.76 -3.34
C GLU A 133 -10.16 -5.95 -3.19
N LEU A 134 -9.04 -5.91 -3.92
CA LEU A 134 -8.08 -7.01 -3.98
C LEU A 134 -6.68 -6.50 -3.64
N PRO A 135 -5.88 -7.23 -2.84
CA PRO A 135 -4.48 -6.88 -2.65
C PRO A 135 -3.71 -7.11 -3.96
N LEU A 136 -2.90 -6.15 -4.39
CA LEU A 136 -1.97 -6.36 -5.53
C LEU A 136 -0.86 -7.36 -5.20
N MET A 137 -0.61 -7.55 -3.91
CA MET A 137 0.27 -8.57 -3.35
C MET A 137 -0.19 -8.85 -1.94
N ARG A 138 -0.57 -10.10 -1.62
CA ARG A 138 -1.06 -10.41 -0.28
C ARG A 138 0.08 -10.29 0.72
N PRO A 139 0.01 -9.34 1.67
CA PRO A 139 1.01 -9.27 2.71
C PRO A 139 0.90 -10.50 3.63
N SER A 140 2.02 -10.88 4.24
CA SER A 140 1.98 -11.85 5.33
C SER A 140 1.41 -11.18 6.57
N GLN A 141 0.61 -11.91 7.34
CA GLN A 141 0.14 -11.43 8.63
C GLN A 141 1.25 -11.56 9.68
N THR A 142 1.28 -10.62 10.61
CA THR A 142 2.21 -10.63 11.74
C THR A 142 1.54 -10.04 12.97
N TRP A 143 2.00 -10.45 14.14
CA TRP A 143 1.54 -9.88 15.39
C TRP A 143 2.57 -8.87 15.89
N PHE A 144 2.11 -7.68 16.25
CA PHE A 144 2.96 -6.62 16.80
C PHE A 144 2.50 -6.27 18.21
N GLY A 145 3.35 -6.53 19.21
CA GLY A 145 3.01 -6.34 20.62
C GLY A 145 4.00 -7.02 21.57
N SER A 146 3.89 -6.71 22.86
CA SER A 146 4.71 -7.28 23.95
C SER A 146 4.34 -8.73 24.27
N SER A 147 3.11 -9.15 23.97
CA SER A 147 2.62 -10.52 24.17
C SER A 147 1.57 -10.89 23.12
N THR A 148 1.11 -12.14 23.13
CA THR A 148 0.01 -12.62 22.26
C THR A 148 -1.37 -12.05 22.64
N VAL A 149 -1.49 -11.40 23.80
CA VAL A 149 -2.72 -10.76 24.28
C VAL A 149 -2.64 -9.24 24.07
N GLU A 150 -1.47 -8.67 24.30
CA GLU A 150 -1.20 -7.23 24.18
C GLU A 150 -0.48 -6.95 22.88
N GLY A 151 -1.25 -6.69 21.83
CA GLY A 151 -0.73 -6.40 20.50
C GLY A 151 -1.83 -6.05 19.51
N ALA A 152 -1.46 -5.95 18.24
CA ALA A 152 -2.41 -5.97 17.13
C ALA A 152 -1.93 -6.87 16.00
N LEU A 153 -2.93 -7.42 15.29
CA LEU A 153 -2.71 -8.07 14.01
C LEU A 153 -2.37 -7.01 12.95
N CYS A 154 -1.16 -7.12 12.42
CA CYS A 154 -0.59 -6.26 11.41
C CYS A 154 -0.22 -7.07 10.16
N TYR A 155 0.22 -6.36 9.13
CA TYR A 155 0.91 -6.94 8.00
C TYR A 155 2.42 -6.78 8.13
N ALA A 156 3.18 -7.77 7.70
CA ALA A 156 4.62 -7.65 7.54
C ALA A 156 4.94 -7.10 6.14
N ALA A 157 5.71 -6.00 6.08
CA ALA A 157 6.26 -5.51 4.84
C ALA A 157 7.22 -6.57 4.28
N ARG A 158 7.08 -6.88 2.98
CA ARG A 158 7.97 -7.84 2.29
C ARG A 158 9.32 -7.25 1.89
N THR A 159 9.50 -5.94 2.04
CA THR A 159 10.77 -5.26 1.73
C THR A 159 11.27 -4.48 2.90
N TYR A 160 12.59 -4.40 3.02
CA TYR A 160 13.21 -3.54 4.01
C TYR A 160 12.93 -2.07 3.74
N CYS A 161 12.83 -1.27 4.79
CA CYS A 161 12.86 0.18 4.66
C CYS A 161 14.26 0.67 4.23
N ARG A 162 14.31 1.84 3.61
CA ARG A 162 15.55 2.50 3.14
C ARG A 162 15.72 3.83 3.87
N THR A 163 16.95 4.30 4.02
CA THR A 163 17.25 5.61 4.63
C THR A 163 17.37 6.74 3.61
N ASN A 164 17.38 6.41 2.32
CA ASN A 164 17.40 7.35 1.21
C ASN A 164 16.20 7.05 0.27
N ALA A 165 15.50 8.10 -0.16
CA ALA A 165 14.37 8.00 -1.07
C ALA A 165 14.76 7.42 -2.43
N GLN A 166 15.97 7.74 -2.90
CA GLN A 166 16.48 7.32 -4.20
C GLN A 166 16.75 5.81 -4.26
N ASP A 167 17.01 5.18 -3.11
CA ASP A 167 17.25 3.74 -2.99
C ASP A 167 15.95 2.92 -2.99
N VAL A 168 14.78 3.57 -3.01
CA VAL A 168 13.49 2.89 -3.06
C VAL A 168 13.21 2.47 -4.50
N PRO A 169 13.09 1.16 -4.78
CA PRO A 169 12.78 0.68 -6.13
C PRO A 169 11.46 1.25 -6.63
N LEU A 170 11.43 1.60 -7.91
CA LEU A 170 10.23 2.09 -8.57
C LEU A 170 9.24 0.95 -8.76
N ARG A 171 8.20 0.91 -7.92
CA ARG A 171 7.17 -0.13 -7.96
C ARG A 171 5.78 0.50 -7.93
N PRO A 172 5.04 0.53 -9.05
CA PRO A 172 3.78 1.26 -9.19
C PRO A 172 2.62 0.66 -8.37
N TRP A 173 2.78 -0.56 -7.87
CA TRP A 173 1.84 -1.28 -7.01
C TRP A 173 2.14 -1.09 -5.52
N ARG A 174 2.98 -0.11 -5.16
CA ARG A 174 3.35 0.19 -3.77
C ARG A 174 3.29 1.69 -3.48
N ALA A 175 2.91 2.02 -2.26
CA ALA A 175 3.03 3.36 -1.73
C ALA A 175 4.29 3.50 -0.88
N ILE A 176 4.94 4.66 -0.96
CA ILE A 176 6.11 5.03 -0.16
C ILE A 176 5.64 5.89 1.01
N SER A 177 5.91 5.41 2.23
CA SER A 177 5.67 6.15 3.47
C SER A 177 7.00 6.65 4.06
N PRO A 178 7.24 7.97 4.10
CA PRO A 178 8.39 8.55 4.78
C PRO A 178 8.10 8.68 6.28
N LEU A 179 8.94 8.06 7.12
CA LEU A 179 8.86 8.08 8.57
C LEU A 179 10.12 8.71 9.16
N ARG A 180 10.01 9.92 9.70
CA ARG A 180 11.09 10.60 10.41
C ARG A 180 11.14 10.16 11.87
N LEU A 181 12.29 9.67 12.29
CA LEU A 181 12.59 9.26 13.66
C LEU A 181 13.61 10.24 14.23
N GLU A 182 13.33 10.78 15.41
CA GLU A 182 14.21 11.73 16.08
C GLU A 182 14.57 11.21 17.48
N ASN A 183 15.85 11.08 17.77
CA ASN A 183 16.33 10.68 19.09
C ASN A 183 16.82 11.91 19.86
N ARG A 184 16.16 12.23 20.98
CA ARG A 184 16.58 13.29 21.91
C ARG A 184 17.01 12.74 23.27
N ALA A 185 17.07 11.42 23.42
CA ALA A 185 17.65 10.81 24.59
C ALA A 185 19.17 10.99 24.61
N LYS A 186 19.78 10.73 25.76
CA LYS A 186 21.23 10.80 25.96
C LYS A 186 21.97 9.55 25.48
N ASP A 187 21.24 8.49 25.18
CA ASP A 187 21.72 7.20 24.69
C ASP A 187 21.25 6.93 23.25
N GLY A 188 21.83 5.93 22.61
CA GLY A 188 21.44 5.53 21.27
C GLY A 188 20.08 4.83 21.24
N TRP A 189 19.27 5.11 20.22
CA TRP A 189 18.02 4.40 19.95
C TRP A 189 18.25 3.30 18.92
N MET A 190 18.33 2.05 19.40
CA MET A 190 18.46 0.87 18.55
C MET A 190 17.14 0.59 17.81
N LEU A 191 17.20 0.51 16.49
CA LEU A 191 16.04 0.28 15.64
C LEU A 191 16.13 -1.04 14.89
N ASP A 192 15.25 -1.99 15.23
CA ASP A 192 15.13 -3.30 14.55
C ASP A 192 13.83 -3.40 13.71
N ARG A 193 12.81 -2.62 14.05
CA ARG A 193 11.51 -2.57 13.36
C ARG A 193 10.76 -1.27 13.59
N VAL A 194 9.84 -0.97 12.69
CA VAL A 194 8.89 0.14 12.78
C VAL A 194 7.49 -0.34 12.41
N VAL A 195 6.46 0.37 12.88
CA VAL A 195 5.07 0.12 12.51
C VAL A 195 4.47 1.37 11.91
N LEU A 196 3.69 1.23 10.84
CA LEU A 196 3.03 2.32 10.14
C LEU A 196 1.50 2.23 10.30
N PRO A 197 0.81 3.35 10.60
CA PRO A 197 -0.66 3.40 10.67
C PRO A 197 -1.26 3.49 9.27
N VAL A 198 -0.95 2.53 8.39
CA VAL A 198 -1.34 2.57 6.97
C VAL A 198 -2.83 2.90 6.73
N PRO A 199 -3.80 2.36 7.52
CA PRO A 199 -5.21 2.69 7.34
C PRO A 199 -5.57 4.17 7.58
N GLN A 200 -4.74 4.91 8.31
CA GLN A 200 -4.96 6.33 8.64
C GLN A 200 -4.25 7.29 7.70
N LEU A 201 -3.46 6.78 6.74
CA LEU A 201 -2.71 7.63 5.83
C LEU A 201 -3.54 7.98 4.59
N PRO A 202 -3.47 9.22 4.08
CA PRO A 202 -3.92 9.51 2.73
C PRO A 202 -2.90 8.98 1.71
N LEU A 203 -3.35 8.82 0.48
CA LEU A 203 -2.56 8.42 -0.67
C LEU A 203 -2.44 9.58 -1.65
N PHE A 204 -1.24 9.81 -2.15
CA PHE A 204 -0.89 10.84 -3.10
C PHE A 204 -0.14 10.23 -4.27
N VAL A 205 -0.21 10.85 -5.44
CA VAL A 205 0.59 10.50 -6.61
C VAL A 205 1.49 11.67 -6.96
N SER A 206 2.79 11.41 -7.16
CA SER A 206 3.75 12.41 -7.65
C SER A 206 3.77 12.43 -9.18
N THR A 207 4.34 13.48 -9.77
CA THR A 207 4.42 13.64 -11.23
C THR A 207 5.19 12.54 -11.95
N ASP A 208 6.04 11.78 -11.26
CA ASP A 208 6.74 10.62 -11.79
C ASP A 208 5.92 9.31 -11.69
N GLY A 209 4.64 9.41 -11.28
CA GLY A 209 3.72 8.28 -11.12
C GLY A 209 3.92 7.45 -9.85
N ARG A 210 4.87 7.82 -8.97
CA ARG A 210 5.03 7.14 -7.68
C ARG A 210 3.88 7.48 -6.76
N LEU A 211 3.47 6.49 -5.97
CA LEU A 211 2.46 6.67 -4.94
C LEU A 211 3.14 6.90 -3.58
N TRP A 212 2.67 7.90 -2.87
CA TRP A 212 3.20 8.36 -1.59
C TRP A 212 2.11 8.46 -0.55
N THR A 213 2.48 8.34 0.71
CA THR A 213 1.61 8.73 1.81
C THR A 213 2.05 10.07 2.38
N SER A 214 1.22 10.63 3.26
CA SER A 214 1.70 11.69 4.15
C SER A 214 2.97 11.30 4.89
N SER A 215 3.78 12.31 5.19
CA SER A 215 4.95 12.17 6.05
C SER A 215 4.52 11.77 7.46
N LEU A 216 5.31 10.90 8.08
CA LEU A 216 5.13 10.43 9.44
C LEU A 216 6.29 10.90 10.29
N SER A 217 6.05 11.15 11.57
CA SER A 217 7.13 11.43 12.52
C SER A 217 6.88 10.86 13.90
N THR A 218 7.94 10.44 14.57
CA THR A 218 7.95 10.19 16.02
C THR A 218 9.29 10.62 16.60
N ARG A 219 9.29 10.85 17.91
CA ARG A 219 10.45 11.31 18.67
C ARG A 219 10.60 10.47 19.93
N ARG A 220 11.82 10.02 20.20
CA ARG A 220 12.26 9.55 21.52
C ARG A 220 12.70 10.76 22.34
N ASP A 221 12.06 11.01 23.46
CA ASP A 221 12.30 12.18 24.30
C ASP A 221 13.56 12.03 25.19
N HIS A 222 13.84 13.05 26.00
CA HIS A 222 15.00 13.06 26.88
C HIS A 222 14.94 12.02 28.01
N GLU A 223 13.74 11.49 28.32
CA GLU A 223 13.52 10.41 29.29
C GLU A 223 13.63 9.02 28.63
N GLY A 224 13.88 8.97 27.32
CA GLY A 224 13.97 7.73 26.55
C GLY A 224 12.62 7.18 26.09
N LYS A 225 11.50 7.87 26.36
CA LYS A 225 10.16 7.46 25.94
C LYS A 225 9.94 7.82 24.48
N VAL A 226 9.39 6.89 23.71
CA VAL A 226 9.05 7.11 22.31
C VAL A 226 7.60 7.57 22.21
N GLY A 227 7.38 8.74 21.61
CA GLY A 227 6.05 9.29 21.41
C GLY A 227 5.25 8.62 20.28
N ASP A 228 3.96 8.94 20.23
CA ASP A 228 3.06 8.47 19.18
C ASP A 228 3.52 8.92 17.78
N ILE A 229 3.22 8.10 16.77
CA ILE A 229 3.41 8.49 15.37
C ILE A 229 2.40 9.59 15.01
N ARG A 230 2.94 10.73 14.57
CA ARG A 230 2.18 11.85 14.02
C ARG A 230 2.12 11.74 12.51
N VAL A 231 0.93 11.89 11.95
CA VAL A 231 0.67 11.96 10.51
C VAL A 231 0.67 13.44 10.10
N GLY A 232 1.51 13.81 9.14
CA GLY A 232 1.49 15.14 8.53
C GLY A 232 0.42 15.25 7.44
N ASP A 233 0.26 16.45 6.89
CA ASP A 233 -0.80 16.71 5.90
C ASP A 233 -0.45 16.20 4.50
N ALA A 234 0.84 16.05 4.18
CA ALA A 234 1.32 15.76 2.83
C ALA A 234 2.61 14.94 2.80
N PRO A 235 2.97 14.37 1.62
CA PRO A 235 4.31 13.83 1.36
C PRO A 235 5.41 14.90 1.53
N PRO A 236 6.69 14.50 1.64
CA PRO A 236 7.81 15.44 1.63
C PRO A 236 7.87 16.21 0.30
N VAL A 237 8.51 17.39 0.31
CA VAL A 237 8.64 18.28 -0.86
C VAL A 237 9.31 17.57 -2.04
N GLU A 238 10.33 16.77 -1.76
CA GLU A 238 10.89 15.80 -2.71
C GLU A 238 10.04 14.52 -2.61
N PRO A 239 9.37 14.07 -3.70
CA PRO A 239 9.90 13.99 -5.06
C PRO A 239 9.38 15.03 -6.08
N GLY A 240 8.67 16.07 -5.65
CA GLY A 240 8.05 17.05 -6.54
C GLY A 240 6.56 17.26 -6.22
N PRO A 241 5.83 18.02 -7.06
CA PRO A 241 4.41 18.24 -6.85
C PRO A 241 3.64 16.91 -6.86
N TRP A 242 2.59 16.87 -6.05
CA TRP A 242 1.73 15.72 -5.86
C TRP A 242 0.27 16.11 -5.97
N THR A 243 -0.59 15.13 -6.22
CA THR A 243 -2.05 15.25 -6.12
C THR A 243 -2.58 14.18 -5.18
N GLU A 244 -3.63 14.51 -4.43
CA GLU A 244 -4.31 13.52 -3.57
C GLU A 244 -5.01 12.49 -4.46
N GLN A 245 -4.68 11.22 -4.27
CA GLN A 245 -5.21 10.09 -5.03
C GLN A 245 -6.25 9.30 -4.23
N GLY A 246 -6.20 9.34 -2.90
CA GLY A 246 -7.13 8.60 -2.06
C GLY A 246 -7.13 9.02 -0.60
N LYS A 247 -8.33 8.98 0.01
CA LYS A 247 -8.53 9.30 1.43
C LYS A 247 -8.09 8.16 2.34
N PRO A 248 -7.77 8.45 3.62
CA PRO A 248 -7.59 7.43 4.65
C PRO A 248 -8.77 6.46 4.72
N ARG A 249 -8.50 5.20 5.04
CA ARG A 249 -9.56 4.20 5.32
C ARG A 249 -10.25 4.45 6.65
N ARG A 250 -9.52 5.03 7.61
CA ARG A 250 -10.00 5.32 8.96
C ARG A 250 -9.64 6.75 9.33
N SER A 251 -10.60 7.48 9.87
CA SER A 251 -10.39 8.82 10.42
C SER A 251 -9.87 8.73 11.86
N GLY A 252 -8.98 9.65 12.25
CA GLY A 252 -8.51 9.80 13.64
C GLY A 252 -7.11 9.22 13.92
N SER A 253 -6.54 9.56 15.08
CA SER A 253 -5.25 9.04 15.53
C SER A 253 -5.38 7.57 15.94
N SER A 254 -4.43 6.74 15.50
CA SER A 254 -4.39 5.34 15.88
C SER A 254 -3.96 5.21 17.34
N SER A 255 -4.91 5.11 18.28
CA SER A 255 -4.65 4.80 19.70
C SER A 255 -3.85 3.49 19.88
N ILE A 256 -3.91 2.63 18.86
CA ILE A 256 -3.15 1.39 18.73
C ILE A 256 -1.63 1.65 18.66
N LEU A 257 -1.16 2.73 18.01
CA LEU A 257 0.27 2.95 17.82
C LEU A 257 1.00 3.55 19.02
N GLY A 258 0.33 4.44 19.77
CA GLY A 258 0.93 5.04 20.96
C GLY A 258 1.25 4.01 22.05
N ARG A 259 0.46 2.95 22.12
CA ARG A 259 0.72 1.81 23.02
C ARG A 259 1.92 0.96 22.61
N PHE A 260 2.32 0.94 21.34
CA PHE A 260 3.33 0.00 20.89
C PHE A 260 4.76 0.46 21.10
N TYR A 261 5.04 1.74 20.91
CA TYR A 261 6.38 2.26 21.10
C TYR A 261 6.75 2.49 22.58
N GLY A 262 5.75 2.60 23.46
CA GLY A 262 5.96 2.72 24.91
C GLY A 262 6.42 1.44 25.61
N ASN A 263 6.28 0.27 24.97
CA ASN A 263 6.58 -1.05 25.58
C ASN A 263 7.66 -1.85 24.82
N LEU A 264 8.31 -1.27 23.81
CA LEU A 264 9.31 -1.95 22.97
C LEU A 264 10.77 -1.67 23.36
N PHE A 265 11.00 -0.87 24.42
CA PHE A 265 12.32 -0.57 24.97
C PHE A 265 12.24 -0.45 26.49
#